data_AF-A0A533SR85-F1
#
_entry.id   AF-A0A533SR85-F1
#
_cell.length_a   1.000
_cell.length_b   1.000
_cell.length_c   1.000
_cell.angle_alpha   90.00
_cell.angle_beta   90.00
_cell.angle_gamma   90.00
#
_symmetry.space_group_name_H-M   'P 1'
#
loop_
_entity.id
_entity.type
_entity.pdbx_description
1 polymer ?
#
loop_
_entity_poly.entity_id
_entity_poly.type
_entity_poly.pdbx_seq_one_letter_code
_entity_poly.pdbx_strand_id
1 'polypeptide(L)'
;YTDGSFTFILKSPPASVLLKKAAGVEKGSAVPNRDKVGKVTRAQVREIAQIKMKDTNAVDIEDAMRQVEGTARNMGITVVD
;
A
#
# COMPACT_ATOMS: atom_id res chain seq x y z
N TYR A 1 -18.73 2.41 -26.66
CA TYR A 1 -18.23 1.73 -27.86
C TYR A 1 -19.37 0.96 -28.49
N THR A 2 -19.64 1.20 -29.77
CA THR A 2 -20.61 0.46 -30.60
C THR A 2 -19.90 -0.37 -31.67
N ASP A 3 -18.58 -0.24 -31.75
CA ASP A 3 -17.65 -0.75 -32.76
C ASP A 3 -16.72 -1.84 -32.21
N GLY A 4 -16.96 -2.34 -31.00
CA GLY A 4 -16.11 -3.35 -30.35
C GLY A 4 -14.78 -2.80 -29.80
N SER A 5 -14.51 -1.50 -29.95
CA SER A 5 -13.37 -0.85 -29.33
C SER A 5 -13.47 -0.87 -27.81
N PHE A 6 -12.34 -0.87 -27.11
CA PHE A 6 -12.29 -0.65 -25.67
C PHE A 6 -11.01 0.08 -25.26
N THR A 7 -11.09 0.76 -24.12
CA THR A 7 -9.95 1.41 -23.47
C THR A 7 -9.80 0.86 -22.07
N PHE A 8 -8.57 0.68 -21.62
CA PHE A 8 -8.26 0.34 -20.23
C PHE A 8 -7.15 1.25 -19.72
N ILE A 9 -7.09 1.40 -18.41
CA ILE A 9 -6.09 2.21 -17.72
C ILE A 9 -5.35 1.30 -16.75
N LEU A 10 -4.01 1.29 -16.85
CA LEU A 10 -3.18 0.60 -15.88
C LEU A 10 -3.06 1.45 -14.61
N LYS A 11 -3.54 0.89 -13.50
CA LYS A 11 -3.44 1.50 -12.18
C LYS A 11 -2.12 1.09 -11.50
N SER A 12 -1.73 1.85 -10.49
CA SER A 12 -0.59 1.53 -9.63
C SER A 12 -0.78 0.19 -8.92
N PRO A 13 0.33 -0.50 -8.60
CA PRO A 13 0.27 -1.76 -7.87
C PRO A 13 -0.49 -1.65 -6.53
N PRO A 14 -1.10 -2.75 -6.06
CA PRO A 14 -1.77 -2.78 -4.76
C PRO A 14 -0.81 -2.38 -3.63
N ALA A 15 -1.31 -1.62 -2.64
CA ALA A 15 -0.50 -1.21 -1.48
C ALA A 15 0.09 -2.41 -0.74
N SER A 16 -0.67 -3.50 -0.66
CA SER A 16 -0.26 -4.74 0.00
C SER A 16 0.97 -5.39 -0.64
N VAL A 17 1.10 -5.33 -1.96
CA VAL A 17 2.26 -5.87 -2.68
C VAL A 17 3.48 -5.00 -2.45
N LEU A 18 3.31 -3.68 -2.51
CA LEU A 18 4.39 -2.73 -2.25
C LEU A 18 4.90 -2.83 -0.80
N LEU A 19 3.99 -2.96 0.17
CA LEU A 19 4.32 -3.14 1.58
C LEU A 19 5.03 -4.47 1.86
N LYS A 20 4.60 -5.56 1.23
CA LYS A 20 5.30 -6.86 1.31
C LYS A 20 6.74 -6.75 0.84
N LYS A 21 6.94 -6.10 -0.31
CA LYS A 21 8.27 -5.88 -0.88
C LYS A 21 9.15 -5.02 0.03
N ALA A 22 8.60 -3.92 0.56
CA ALA A 22 9.31 -3.03 1.48
C ALA A 22 9.66 -3.72 2.81
N ALA A 23 8.78 -4.57 3.33
CA ALA A 23 8.98 -5.32 4.56
C ALA A 23 9.81 -6.61 4.39
N GLY A 24 10.08 -7.03 3.15
CA GLY A 24 10.79 -8.28 2.85
C GLY A 24 10.00 -9.56 3.19
N VAL A 25 8.66 -9.51 3.14
CA VAL A 25 7.78 -10.64 3.51
C VAL A 25 6.98 -11.13 2.32
N GLU A 26 6.81 -12.45 2.21
CA GLU A 26 6.01 -13.04 1.13
C GLU A 26 4.49 -12.95 1.40
N LYS A 27 4.11 -13.06 2.67
CA LYS A 27 2.71 -13.10 3.12
C LYS A 27 2.47 -12.15 4.29
N GLY A 28 1.25 -11.59 4.35
CA GLY A 28 0.77 -10.86 5.52
C GLY A 28 0.35 -11.81 6.65
N SER A 29 0.11 -11.24 7.83
CA SER A 29 -0.33 -11.98 9.01
C SER A 29 -1.73 -12.56 8.83
N ALA A 30 -1.93 -13.80 9.29
CA ALA A 30 -3.26 -14.39 9.41
C ALA A 30 -4.06 -13.81 10.59
N VAL A 31 -3.36 -13.26 11.59
CA VAL A 31 -3.94 -12.61 12.77
C VAL A 31 -3.25 -11.25 13.00
N PRO A 32 -3.51 -10.22 12.16
CA PRO A 32 -2.75 -8.95 12.11
C PRO A 32 -2.62 -8.19 13.44
N ASN A 33 -3.59 -8.36 14.33
CA ASN A 33 -3.62 -7.69 15.64
C ASN A 33 -2.74 -8.38 16.69
N ARG A 34 -2.37 -9.66 16.48
CA ARG A 34 -1.55 -10.44 17.43
C ARG A 34 -0.17 -10.73 16.86
N ASP A 35 -0.12 -11.22 15.62
CA ASP A 35 1.11 -11.66 14.98
C ASP A 35 1.61 -10.60 14.02
N LYS A 36 2.71 -9.94 14.40
CA LYS A 36 3.40 -8.98 13.53
C LYS A 36 4.42 -9.70 12.68
N VAL A 37 4.29 -9.58 11.36
CA VAL A 37 5.08 -10.36 10.39
C VAL A 37 6.15 -9.54 9.67
N GLY A 38 6.16 -8.22 9.83
CA GLY A 38 7.15 -7.35 9.20
C GLY A 38 7.19 -5.94 9.78
N LYS A 39 8.21 -5.18 9.38
CA LYS A 39 8.38 -3.77 9.74
C LYS A 39 8.70 -2.95 8.50
N VAL A 40 8.21 -1.71 8.45
CA VAL A 40 8.56 -0.74 7.41
C VAL A 40 8.84 0.61 8.06
N THR A 41 9.76 1.38 7.48
CA THR A 41 10.06 2.73 7.97
C THR A 41 9.05 3.73 7.44
N ARG A 42 8.90 4.86 8.13
CA ARG A 42 8.03 5.95 7.67
C ARG A 42 8.48 6.53 6.32
N ALA A 43 9.77 6.49 6.02
CA ALA A 43 10.31 6.85 4.71
C ALA A 43 9.80 5.91 3.60
N GLN A 44 9.80 4.60 3.83
CA GLN A 44 9.27 3.62 2.88
C GLN A 44 7.76 3.80 2.66
N VAL A 45 7.02 4.10 3.72
CA VAL A 45 5.58 4.42 3.62
C VAL A 45 5.35 5.64 2.73
N ARG A 46 6.18 6.68 2.86
CA ARG A 46 6.10 7.89 2.02
C ARG A 46 6.36 7.57 0.55
N GLU A 47 7.37 6.76 0.24
CA GLU A 47 7.65 6.32 -1.14
C GLU A 47 6.45 5.56 -1.74
N ILE A 48 5.86 4.64 -0.98
CA ILE A 48 4.67 3.88 -1.43
C ILE A 48 3.48 4.82 -1.65
N ALA A 49 3.28 5.80 -0.76
CA ALA A 49 2.22 6.80 -0.89
C ALA A 49 2.41 7.66 -2.16
N GLN A 50 3.65 8.08 -2.48
CA GLN A 50 3.95 8.82 -3.71
C GLN A 50 3.63 8.02 -4.97
N ILE A 51 3.97 6.72 -5.00
CA ILE A 51 3.67 5.84 -6.13
C ILE A 51 2.15 5.73 -6.33
N LYS A 52 1.40 5.61 -5.24
CA LYS A 52 -0.06 5.42 -5.29
C LYS A 52 -0.84 6.70 -5.46
N MET A 53 -0.25 7.88 -5.22
CA MET A 53 -0.95 9.17 -5.13
C MET A 53 -1.89 9.43 -6.31
N LYS A 54 -1.47 9.06 -7.53
CA LYS A 54 -2.26 9.23 -8.76
C LYS A 54 -3.56 8.42 -8.81
N ASP A 55 -3.68 7.40 -7.95
CA ASP A 55 -4.79 6.47 -7.91
C ASP A 55 -5.57 6.49 -6.59
N THR A 56 -5.15 7.31 -5.63
CA THR A 56 -5.90 7.51 -4.38
C THR A 56 -6.73 8.80 -4.48
N ASN A 57 -7.65 8.95 -3.53
CA ASN A 57 -8.44 10.17 -3.34
C ASN A 57 -7.85 11.10 -2.28
N ALA A 58 -6.62 10.84 -1.80
CA ALA A 58 -5.96 11.64 -0.79
C ALA A 58 -5.71 13.07 -1.31
N VAL A 59 -5.92 14.04 -0.43
CA VAL A 59 -5.72 15.47 -0.76
C VAL A 59 -4.24 15.83 -0.69
N ASP A 60 -3.52 15.26 0.26
CA ASP A 60 -2.08 15.45 0.44
C ASP A 60 -1.35 14.12 0.63
N ILE A 61 -0.02 14.21 0.67
CA ILE A 61 0.84 13.04 0.83
C ILE A 61 0.70 12.38 2.21
N GLU A 62 0.37 13.15 3.25
CA GLU A 62 0.23 12.63 4.62
C GLU A 62 -1.03 11.78 4.76
N ASP A 63 -2.13 12.18 4.12
CA ASP A 63 -3.34 11.38 4.01
C ASP A 63 -3.12 10.11 3.19
N ALA A 64 -2.35 10.20 2.10
CA ALA A 64 -1.96 9.02 1.34
C ALA A 64 -1.09 8.08 2.19
N MET A 65 -0.17 8.60 3.00
CA MET A 65 0.61 7.82 3.96
C MET A 65 -0.31 7.14 4.98
N ARG A 66 -1.27 7.85 5.59
CA ARG A 66 -2.25 7.24 6.52
C ARG A 66 -3.03 6.08 5.91
N GLN A 67 -3.42 6.18 4.64
CA GLN A 67 -4.09 5.08 3.92
C GLN A 67 -3.17 3.86 3.78
N VAL A 68 -1.89 4.08 3.46
CA VAL A 68 -0.87 3.03 3.37
C VAL A 68 -0.58 2.41 4.74
N GLU A 69 -0.47 3.22 5.79
CA GLU A 69 -0.29 2.76 7.18
C GLU A 69 -1.47 1.90 7.65
N GLY A 70 -2.70 2.30 7.31
CA GLY A 70 -3.90 1.49 7.57
C GLY A 70 -3.81 0.11 6.91
N THR A 71 -3.30 0.04 5.69
CA THR A 71 -3.06 -1.23 4.99
C THR A 71 -1.97 -2.04 5.68
N ALA A 72 -0.86 -1.41 6.08
CA ALA A 72 0.22 -2.08 6.82
C ALA A 72 -0.29 -2.69 8.13
N ARG A 73 -1.09 -1.94 8.89
CA ARG A 73 -1.71 -2.41 10.14
C ARG A 73 -2.61 -3.61 9.91
N ASN A 74 -3.45 -3.58 8.87
CA ASN A 74 -4.33 -4.70 8.51
C ASN A 74 -3.56 -5.94 7.99
N MET A 75 -2.30 -5.77 7.60
CA MET A 75 -1.42 -6.88 7.19
C MET A 75 -0.55 -7.43 8.32
N GLY A 76 -0.59 -6.82 9.51
CA GLY A 76 0.32 -7.17 10.61
C GLY A 76 1.74 -6.66 10.39
N ILE A 77 1.92 -5.62 9.58
CA ILE A 77 3.19 -4.92 9.39
C ILE A 77 3.21 -3.73 10.32
N THR A 78 4.31 -3.55 11.04
CA THR A 78 4.49 -2.44 12.00
C THR A 78 5.26 -1.32 11.34
N VAL A 79 4.76 -0.09 11.45
CA VAL A 79 5.48 1.09 10.99
C VAL A 79 6.42 1.53 12.12
N VAL A 80 7.70 1.65 11.81
CA VAL A 80 8.75 2.14 12.72
C VAL A 80 9.32 3.44 12.16
N ASP A 81 9.88 4.29 13.02
CA ASP A 81 10.65 5.45 12.55
C ASP A 81 11.97 5.00 11.89
#